data_AF-A0A7C6IVV8-F1
#
_entry.id   AF-A0A7C6IVV8-F1
#
_cell.length_a   1.000
_cell.length_b   1.000
_cell.length_c   1.000
_cell.angle_alpha   90.00
_cell.angle_beta   90.00
_cell.angle_gamma   90.00
#
_symmetry.space_group_name_H-M   'P 1'
#
loop_
_entity.id
_entity.type
_entity.pdbx_description
1 polymer ?
#
loop_
_entity_poly.entity_id
_entity_poly.type
_entity_poly.pdbx_seq_one_letter_code
_entity_poly.pdbx_strand_id
1 'polypeptide(L)'
;MEKVNPTEKKKIKFKVPHTYVILFTVIILVTILTYVLPAGVYERVEDPNTGRTLVNPASFHFVERTPVKPFNMIKAIPEGMKATADIIFFIFICGGAFAMIQSTGAIDAGVSRAVLALKGKEKLMIPVVMFLFSIMGFSYGAAEEVIVFIPIGIQLARAVGYDDIVGVAMMSTGAAIGFCGGMINPFTVGVAQGIAELPLFSGIGFRIVGYVVLYIIAVAYVMRYANKVKADPRSSLV
;
A
#
# COMPACT_ATOMS: atom_id res chain seq x y z
N MET A 1 -40.17 10.82 -37.97
CA MET A 1 -40.64 10.50 -36.60
C MET A 1 -39.46 9.97 -35.81
N GLU A 2 -38.81 10.86 -35.09
CA GLU A 2 -37.63 10.61 -34.28
C GLU A 2 -38.08 10.02 -32.94
N LYS A 3 -37.76 8.75 -32.69
CA LYS A 3 -38.07 8.09 -31.42
C LYS A 3 -37.01 8.50 -30.40
N VAL A 4 -37.33 9.51 -29.61
CA VAL A 4 -36.62 9.85 -28.37
C VAL A 4 -36.81 8.68 -27.39
N ASN A 5 -35.73 7.96 -27.09
CA ASN A 5 -35.71 6.87 -26.13
C ASN A 5 -35.53 7.47 -24.72
N PRO A 6 -36.52 7.40 -23.81
CA PRO A 6 -36.41 8.02 -22.50
C PRO A 6 -35.73 7.06 -21.50
N THR A 7 -34.98 7.66 -20.56
CA THR A 7 -34.45 7.08 -19.32
C THR A 7 -33.11 6.34 -19.35
N GLU A 8 -32.03 7.05 -19.69
CA GLU A 8 -30.75 6.78 -19.01
C GLU A 8 -30.90 7.11 -17.52
N LYS A 9 -31.05 6.09 -16.68
CA LYS A 9 -30.90 6.24 -15.23
C LYS A 9 -29.50 6.76 -14.94
N LYS A 10 -29.41 8.04 -14.56
CA LYS A 10 -28.18 8.70 -14.13
C LYS A 10 -27.61 7.90 -12.95
N LYS A 11 -26.66 7.00 -13.23
CA LYS A 11 -25.95 6.23 -12.19
C LYS A 11 -25.38 7.25 -11.22
N ILE A 12 -25.81 7.20 -9.96
CA ILE A 12 -25.23 8.02 -8.89
C ILE A 12 -23.75 7.61 -8.84
N LYS A 13 -22.88 8.42 -9.44
CA LYS A 13 -21.44 8.23 -9.34
C LYS A 13 -21.07 8.59 -7.91
N PHE A 14 -21.06 7.59 -7.04
CA PHE A 14 -20.50 7.71 -5.71
C PHE A 14 -19.03 8.09 -5.86
N LYS A 15 -18.72 9.37 -5.68
CA LYS A 15 -17.34 9.85 -5.61
C LYS A 15 -16.87 9.55 -4.21
N VAL A 16 -15.82 8.74 -4.09
CA VAL A 16 -15.16 8.49 -2.81
C VAL A 16 -14.69 9.85 -2.26
N PRO A 17 -15.11 10.23 -1.03
CA PRO A 17 -14.68 11.48 -0.43
C PRO A 17 -13.16 11.51 -0.21
N HIS A 18 -12.60 12.71 -0.12
CA HIS A 18 -11.18 12.88 0.20
C HIS A 18 -10.84 12.22 1.55
N THR A 19 -9.63 11.69 1.72
CA THR A 19 -9.19 11.00 2.95
C THR A 19 -9.46 11.82 4.22
N TYR A 20 -9.16 13.13 4.21
CA TYR A 20 -9.50 14.02 5.33
C TYR A 20 -10.99 14.09 5.65
N VAL A 21 -11.86 14.06 4.64
CA VAL A 21 -13.32 14.02 4.86
C VAL A 21 -13.71 12.70 5.50
N ILE A 22 -13.13 11.59 5.05
CA ILE A 22 -13.37 10.26 5.63
C ILE A 22 -12.94 10.26 7.11
N LEU A 23 -11.71 10.68 7.41
CA LEU A 23 -11.19 10.73 8.79
C LEU A 23 -12.05 11.62 9.69
N PHE A 24 -12.41 12.82 9.22
CA PHE A 24 -13.27 13.74 9.97
C PHE A 24 -14.67 13.16 10.20
N THR A 25 -15.24 12.50 9.18
CA THR A 25 -16.53 11.82 9.29
C THR A 25 -16.47 10.70 10.32
N VAL A 26 -15.38 9.90 10.34
CA VAL A 26 -15.17 8.86 11.35
C VAL A 26 -15.10 9.46 12.75
N ILE A 27 -14.40 10.58 12.95
CA ILE A 27 -14.34 11.27 14.25
C ILE A 27 -15.74 11.71 14.72
N ILE A 28 -16.55 12.29 13.83
CA ILE A 28 -17.92 12.68 14.12
C ILE A 28 -18.78 11.45 14.48
N LEU A 29 -18.71 10.40 13.66
CA LEU A 29 -19.50 9.18 13.86
C LEU A 29 -19.15 8.52 15.20
N VAL A 30 -17.87 8.35 15.51
CA VAL A 30 -17.41 7.77 16.78
C VAL A 30 -17.84 8.65 17.95
N THR A 31 -17.78 9.98 17.81
CA THR A 31 -18.27 10.92 18.82
C THR A 31 -19.76 10.73 19.10
N ILE A 32 -20.60 10.65 18.06
CA ILE A 32 -22.04 10.38 18.20
C ILE A 32 -22.28 9.02 18.87
N LEU A 33 -21.51 8.00 18.48
CA LEU A 33 -21.61 6.67 19.06
C LEU A 33 -21.31 6.67 20.57
N THR A 34 -20.50 7.60 21.09
CA THR A 34 -20.26 7.72 22.55
C THR A 34 -21.50 8.09 23.36
N TYR A 35 -22.55 8.64 22.72
CA TYR A 35 -23.83 8.93 23.38
C TYR A 35 -24.79 7.74 23.38
N VAL A 36 -24.70 6.89 22.35
CA VAL A 36 -25.62 5.76 22.13
C VAL A 36 -25.12 4.50 22.82
N LEU A 37 -23.81 4.21 22.70
CA LEU A 37 -23.21 2.98 23.18
C LEU A 37 -22.87 3.05 24.68
N PRO A 38 -23.10 1.97 25.45
CA PRO A 38 -22.65 1.89 26.84
C PRO A 38 -21.11 1.85 26.91
N ALA A 39 -20.53 2.57 27.87
CA ALA A 39 -19.10 2.55 28.10
C ALA A 39 -18.70 1.25 28.81
N GLY A 40 -17.83 0.46 28.18
CA GLY A 40 -17.25 -0.74 28.77
C GLY A 40 -15.75 -0.69 28.67
N VAL A 41 -15.06 -1.21 29.69
CA VAL A 41 -13.61 -1.27 29.72
C VAL A 41 -13.16 -2.69 30.01
N TYR A 42 -12.02 -3.05 29.43
CA TYR A 42 -11.25 -4.19 29.87
C TYR A 42 -10.04 -3.68 30.63
N GLU A 43 -9.70 -4.36 31.72
CA GLU A 43 -8.41 -4.17 32.36
C GLU A 43 -7.29 -4.60 31.42
N ARG A 44 -6.26 -3.76 31.38
CA ARG A 44 -5.04 -4.03 30.65
C ARG A 44 -3.98 -4.50 31.64
N VAL A 45 -3.42 -5.67 31.39
CA VAL A 45 -2.35 -6.26 32.20
C VAL A 45 -1.08 -6.31 31.35
N GLU A 46 0.04 -6.03 31.99
CA GLU A 46 1.34 -6.15 31.34
C GLU A 46 1.68 -7.64 31.20
N ASP A 47 1.97 -8.08 29.99
CA ASP A 47 2.40 -9.46 29.73
C ASP A 47 3.81 -9.65 30.31
N PRO A 48 3.99 -10.54 31.32
CA PRO A 48 5.27 -10.75 31.98
C PRO A 48 6.39 -11.21 31.02
N ASN A 49 6.02 -11.80 29.87
CA ASN A 49 6.97 -12.33 28.90
C ASN A 49 7.37 -11.33 27.83
N THR A 50 6.47 -10.39 27.48
CA THR A 50 6.66 -9.48 26.35
C THR A 50 6.74 -8.00 26.74
N GLY A 51 6.40 -7.65 27.98
CA GLY A 51 6.33 -6.25 28.45
C GLY A 51 5.25 -5.43 27.75
N ARG A 52 4.28 -6.08 27.10
CA ARG A 52 3.23 -5.43 26.32
C ARG A 52 1.97 -5.27 27.14
N THR A 53 1.25 -4.21 26.86
CA THR A 53 -0.05 -3.96 27.48
C THR A 53 -1.13 -4.79 26.78
N LEU A 54 -1.55 -5.92 27.37
CA LEU A 54 -2.56 -6.81 26.81
C LEU A 54 -3.91 -6.66 27.51
N VAL A 55 -4.99 -6.86 26.76
CA VAL A 55 -6.36 -6.87 27.30
C VAL A 55 -6.65 -8.20 27.98
N ASN A 56 -7.06 -8.18 29.26
CA ASN A 56 -7.57 -9.37 29.94
C ASN A 56 -9.02 -9.65 29.47
N PRO A 57 -9.31 -10.72 28.72
CA PRO A 57 -10.65 -10.94 28.15
C PRO A 57 -11.75 -11.17 29.19
N ALA A 58 -11.39 -11.57 30.42
CA ALA A 58 -12.34 -11.87 31.48
C ALA A 58 -12.71 -10.64 32.34
N SER A 59 -12.02 -9.51 32.17
CA SER A 59 -12.17 -8.33 33.05
C SER A 59 -13.22 -7.31 32.57
N PHE A 60 -14.03 -7.66 31.57
CA PHE A 60 -15.00 -6.74 31.01
C PHE A 60 -16.01 -6.28 32.06
N HIS A 61 -16.14 -4.97 32.23
CA HIS A 61 -17.19 -4.36 33.04
C HIS A 61 -17.62 -3.03 32.45
N PHE A 62 -18.88 -2.66 32.74
CA PHE A 62 -19.42 -1.36 32.35
C PHE A 62 -18.97 -0.28 33.33
N VAL A 63 -18.72 0.91 32.81
CA VAL A 63 -18.33 2.09 33.59
C VAL A 63 -19.31 3.24 33.36
N GLU A 64 -19.20 4.28 34.18
CA GLU A 64 -19.99 5.48 34.02
C GLU A 64 -19.75 6.10 32.63
N ARG A 65 -20.84 6.52 31.97
CA ARG A 65 -20.76 7.08 30.62
C ARG A 65 -20.08 8.45 30.66
N THR A 66 -19.03 8.60 29.88
CA THR A 66 -18.31 9.87 29.68
C THR A 66 -18.36 10.29 28.21
N PRO A 67 -19.54 10.70 27.68
CA PRO A 67 -19.70 11.02 26.27
C PRO A 67 -18.78 12.19 25.86
N VAL A 68 -18.23 12.09 24.66
CA VAL A 68 -17.27 13.06 24.14
C VAL A 68 -18.00 14.35 23.78
N LYS A 69 -17.73 15.42 24.54
CA LYS A 69 -18.27 16.77 24.25
C LYS A 69 -17.75 17.29 22.90
N PRO A 70 -18.49 18.16 22.19
CA PRO A 70 -18.08 18.69 20.88
C PRO A 70 -16.68 19.33 20.86
N PHE A 71 -16.29 20.02 21.92
CA PHE A 71 -14.94 20.59 22.04
C PHE A 71 -13.85 19.52 22.18
N ASN A 72 -14.13 18.46 22.94
CA ASN A 72 -13.19 17.34 23.11
C ASN A 72 -13.03 16.52 21.83
N MET A 73 -14.07 16.45 20.99
CA MET A 73 -13.99 15.87 19.65
C MET A 73 -12.96 16.59 18.79
N ILE A 74 -12.98 17.94 18.78
CA ILE A 74 -11.99 18.72 18.02
C ILE A 74 -10.59 18.55 18.64
N LYS A 75 -10.50 18.54 19.98
CA LYS A 75 -9.25 18.32 20.73
C LYS A 75 -8.65 16.93 20.47
N ALA A 76 -9.44 15.92 20.12
CA ALA A 76 -8.94 14.58 19.84
C ALA A 76 -7.93 14.55 18.68
N ILE A 77 -8.02 15.48 17.72
CA ILE A 77 -7.09 15.58 16.59
C ILE A 77 -5.66 15.90 17.06
N PRO A 78 -5.38 17.05 17.72
CA PRO A 78 -4.04 17.34 18.20
C PRO A 78 -3.56 16.38 19.29
N GLU A 79 -4.44 15.81 20.11
CA GLU A 79 -4.05 14.77 21.08
C GLU A 79 -3.59 13.48 20.39
N GLY A 80 -4.31 13.03 19.36
CA GLY A 80 -3.89 11.88 18.54
C GLY A 80 -2.55 12.14 17.85
N MET A 81 -2.34 13.34 17.30
CA MET A 81 -1.04 13.72 16.71
C MET A 81 0.10 13.69 17.74
N LYS A 82 -0.14 14.15 18.97
CA LYS A 82 0.86 14.07 20.06
C LYS A 82 1.16 12.63 20.45
N ALA A 83 0.13 11.78 20.55
CA ALA A 83 0.28 10.37 20.90
C ALA A 83 1.05 9.55 19.85
N THR A 84 1.09 10.02 18.60
CA THR A 84 1.74 9.35 17.46
C THR A 84 2.89 10.20 16.88
N ALA A 85 3.43 11.14 17.67
CA ALA A 85 4.41 12.11 17.18
C ALA A 85 5.72 11.44 16.70
N ASP A 86 6.18 10.42 17.42
CA ASP A 86 7.35 9.61 17.07
C ASP A 86 7.23 8.97 15.68
N ILE A 87 6.09 8.35 15.38
CA ILE A 87 5.80 7.76 14.05
C ILE A 87 5.76 8.86 12.98
N ILE A 88 5.14 10.00 13.28
CA ILE A 88 5.06 11.13 12.34
C ILE A 88 6.47 11.63 11.99
N PHE A 89 7.33 11.85 12.98
CA PHE A 89 8.71 12.31 12.76
C PHE A 89 9.53 11.27 12.01
N PHE A 90 9.39 9.99 12.34
CA PHE A 90 10.06 8.90 11.62
C PHE A 90 9.69 8.89 10.13
N ILE A 91 8.39 8.93 9.81
CA ILE A 91 7.90 8.96 8.43
C ILE A 91 8.39 10.21 7.69
N PHE A 92 8.39 11.37 8.36
CA PHE A 92 8.85 12.62 7.77
C PHE A 92 10.34 12.58 7.41
N ILE A 93 11.19 12.07 8.31
CA ILE A 93 12.63 11.95 8.08
C ILE A 93 12.92 10.93 6.98
N CYS A 94 12.30 9.75 7.03
CA CYS A 94 12.45 8.74 5.98
C CYS A 94 11.97 9.26 4.62
N GLY A 95 10.76 9.82 4.57
CA GLY A 95 10.19 10.39 3.36
C GLY A 95 11.04 11.52 2.79
N GLY A 96 11.56 12.42 3.63
CA GLY A 96 12.47 13.49 3.22
C GLY A 96 13.80 12.97 2.67
N ALA A 97 14.41 11.97 3.31
CA ALA A 97 15.64 11.35 2.83
C ALA A 97 15.44 10.66 1.47
N PHE A 98 14.37 9.88 1.31
CA PHE A 98 14.05 9.24 0.04
C PHE A 98 13.70 10.26 -1.03
N ALA A 99 12.95 11.33 -0.71
CA ALA A 99 12.66 12.40 -1.64
C ALA A 99 13.92 13.13 -2.12
N MET A 100 14.89 13.37 -1.23
CA MET A 100 16.19 13.93 -1.62
C MET A 100 16.91 12.99 -2.60
N ILE A 101 17.02 11.70 -2.30
CA ILE A 101 17.64 10.72 -3.19
C ILE A 101 16.90 10.66 -4.54
N GLN A 102 15.58 10.62 -4.52
CA GLN A 102 14.73 10.60 -5.72
C GLN A 102 14.91 11.86 -6.57
N SER A 103 15.02 13.03 -5.94
CA SER A 103 15.20 14.31 -6.65
C SER A 103 16.49 14.38 -7.44
N THR A 104 17.50 13.58 -7.09
CA THR A 104 18.74 13.46 -7.88
C THR A 104 18.56 12.72 -9.21
N GLY A 105 17.44 12.02 -9.40
CA GLY A 105 17.21 11.13 -10.55
C GLY A 105 18.07 9.86 -10.55
N ALA A 106 18.86 9.61 -9.49
CA ALA A 106 19.75 8.46 -9.41
C ALA A 106 18.96 7.12 -9.42
N ILE A 107 17.81 7.08 -8.76
CA ILE A 107 16.92 5.91 -8.74
C ILE A 107 16.39 5.65 -10.15
N ASP A 108 15.83 6.67 -10.80
CA ASP A 108 15.24 6.56 -12.14
C ASP A 108 16.27 6.13 -13.18
N ALA A 109 17.46 6.75 -13.15
CA ALA A 109 18.57 6.42 -14.03
C ALA A 109 19.10 5.00 -13.78
N GLY A 110 19.21 4.59 -12.51
CA GLY A 110 19.66 3.26 -12.12
C GLY A 110 18.71 2.17 -12.60
N VAL A 111 17.41 2.33 -12.35
CA VAL A 111 16.36 1.42 -12.81
C VAL A 111 16.32 1.38 -14.34
N SER A 112 16.31 2.53 -15.00
CA SER A 112 16.29 2.61 -16.47
C SER A 112 17.50 1.90 -17.09
N ARG A 113 18.70 2.08 -16.52
CA ARG A 113 19.91 1.39 -16.99
C ARG A 113 19.84 -0.12 -16.78
N ALA A 114 19.35 -0.57 -15.63
CA ALA A 114 19.19 -2.00 -15.34
C ALA A 114 18.18 -2.66 -16.28
N VAL A 115 17.06 -1.98 -16.55
CA VAL A 115 16.02 -2.40 -17.49
C VAL A 115 16.58 -2.51 -18.91
N LEU A 116 17.32 -1.50 -19.38
CA LEU A 116 17.94 -1.51 -20.71
C LEU A 116 19.02 -2.59 -20.86
N ALA A 117 19.77 -2.88 -19.80
CA ALA A 117 20.80 -3.94 -19.80
C ALA A 117 20.21 -5.36 -19.96
N LEU A 118 18.90 -5.53 -19.76
CA LEU A 118 18.19 -6.80 -19.94
C LEU A 118 17.67 -7.00 -21.37
N LYS A 119 17.87 -6.04 -22.27
CA LYS A 119 17.51 -6.17 -23.68
C LYS A 119 18.17 -7.41 -24.29
N GLY A 120 17.37 -8.28 -24.92
CA GLY A 120 17.82 -9.55 -25.50
C GLY A 120 17.84 -10.73 -24.53
N LYS A 121 17.57 -10.53 -23.23
CA LYS A 121 17.42 -11.61 -22.22
C LYS A 121 15.97 -11.81 -21.82
N GLU A 122 15.14 -12.14 -22.81
CA GLU A 122 13.67 -12.16 -22.76
C GLU A 122 13.11 -12.90 -21.53
N LYS A 123 13.66 -14.09 -21.22
CA LYS A 123 13.22 -14.91 -20.08
C LYS A 123 13.57 -14.33 -18.71
N LEU A 124 14.66 -13.56 -18.61
CA LEU A 124 15.11 -12.92 -17.36
C LEU A 124 14.52 -11.52 -17.18
N MET A 125 14.03 -10.94 -18.26
CA MET A 125 13.50 -9.58 -18.28
C MET A 125 12.33 -9.42 -17.31
N ILE A 126 11.32 -10.29 -17.39
CA ILE A 126 10.14 -10.23 -16.52
C ILE A 126 10.50 -10.31 -15.03
N PRO A 127 11.17 -11.37 -14.54
CA PRO A 127 11.51 -11.45 -13.12
C PRO A 127 12.40 -10.28 -12.67
N VAL A 128 13.45 -9.94 -13.41
CA VAL A 128 14.39 -8.91 -12.93
C VAL A 128 13.72 -7.52 -12.91
N VAL A 129 12.93 -7.16 -13.93
CA VAL A 129 12.21 -5.89 -13.93
C VAL A 129 11.18 -5.86 -12.81
N MET A 130 10.37 -6.91 -12.65
CA MET A 130 9.40 -6.97 -11.54
C MET A 130 10.06 -6.85 -10.17
N PHE A 131 11.26 -7.43 -9.99
CA PHE A 131 12.02 -7.32 -8.76
C PHE A 131 12.54 -5.90 -8.51
N LEU A 132 13.03 -5.21 -9.55
CA LEU A 132 13.49 -3.83 -9.40
C LEU A 132 12.36 -2.90 -8.93
N PHE A 133 11.17 -3.05 -9.50
CA PHE A 133 10.00 -2.28 -9.11
C PHE A 133 9.44 -2.71 -7.75
N SER A 134 9.52 -3.99 -7.39
CA SER A 134 9.11 -4.46 -6.07
C SER A 134 9.98 -3.88 -4.96
N ILE A 135 11.28 -3.66 -5.19
CA ILE A 135 12.16 -2.95 -4.25
C ILE A 135 11.58 -1.57 -3.93
N MET A 136 11.17 -0.81 -4.94
CA MET A 136 10.57 0.52 -4.74
C MET A 136 9.27 0.42 -3.92
N GLY A 137 8.46 -0.60 -4.16
CA GLY A 137 7.23 -0.86 -3.41
C GLY A 137 7.45 -1.25 -1.94
N PHE A 138 8.35 -2.20 -1.65
CA PHE A 138 8.56 -2.66 -0.26
C PHE A 138 9.46 -1.72 0.56
N SER A 139 10.19 -0.81 -0.09
CA SER A 139 11.12 0.12 0.57
C SER A 139 10.45 1.43 0.99
N TYR A 140 10.16 2.33 0.05
CA TYR A 140 9.54 3.62 0.33
C TYR A 140 8.08 3.69 -0.12
N GLY A 141 7.51 2.58 -0.60
CA GLY A 141 6.08 2.50 -0.89
C GLY A 141 5.67 3.06 -2.24
N ALA A 142 6.55 3.01 -3.24
CA ALA A 142 6.24 3.51 -4.58
C ALA A 142 5.02 2.80 -5.16
N ALA A 143 4.03 3.58 -5.59
CA ALA A 143 2.83 3.07 -6.24
C ALA A 143 2.45 3.94 -7.45
N GLU A 144 2.36 5.25 -7.24
CA GLU A 144 1.96 6.20 -8.28
C GLU A 144 3.16 6.62 -9.14
N GLU A 145 4.36 6.61 -8.58
CA GLU A 145 5.62 6.95 -9.25
C GLU A 145 5.96 5.97 -10.38
N VAL A 146 5.45 4.74 -10.27
CA VAL A 146 5.66 3.65 -11.24
C VAL A 146 5.11 4.02 -12.62
N ILE A 147 4.07 4.86 -12.67
CA ILE A 147 3.40 5.25 -13.91
C ILE A 147 4.37 5.88 -14.90
N VAL A 148 5.36 6.63 -14.40
CA VAL A 148 6.38 7.30 -15.23
C VAL A 148 7.24 6.31 -15.99
N PHE A 149 7.44 5.11 -15.46
CA PHE A 149 8.29 4.09 -16.08
C PHE A 149 7.54 3.18 -17.04
N ILE A 150 6.20 3.12 -16.97
CA ILE A 150 5.38 2.24 -17.81
C ILE A 150 5.73 2.35 -19.31
N PRO A 151 5.91 3.55 -19.90
CA PRO A 151 6.30 3.67 -21.30
C PRO A 151 7.64 2.99 -21.63
N ILE A 152 8.60 2.97 -20.70
CA ILE A 152 9.88 2.26 -20.86
C ILE A 152 9.64 0.75 -20.81
N GLY A 153 8.79 0.29 -19.89
CA GLY A 153 8.39 -1.12 -19.79
C GLY A 153 7.73 -1.65 -21.07
N ILE A 154 6.81 -0.86 -21.65
CA ILE A 154 6.15 -1.17 -22.93
C ILE A 154 7.17 -1.26 -24.07
N GLN A 155 8.06 -0.27 -24.20
CA GLN A 155 9.09 -0.27 -25.24
C GLN A 155 10.00 -1.50 -25.14
N LEU A 156 10.38 -1.89 -23.91
CA LEU A 156 11.21 -3.07 -23.71
C LEU A 156 10.46 -4.36 -24.03
N ALA A 157 9.20 -4.47 -23.61
CA ALA A 157 8.34 -5.61 -23.91
C ALA A 157 8.20 -5.84 -25.43
N ARG A 158 7.90 -4.77 -26.18
CA ARG A 158 7.84 -4.81 -27.64
C ARG A 158 9.17 -5.21 -28.29
N ALA A 159 10.29 -4.72 -27.75
CA ALA A 159 11.62 -5.02 -28.29
C ALA A 159 12.01 -6.51 -28.22
N VAL A 160 11.33 -7.31 -27.37
CA VAL A 160 11.54 -8.76 -27.25
C VAL A 160 10.34 -9.59 -27.74
N GLY A 161 9.38 -8.96 -28.41
CA GLY A 161 8.21 -9.61 -29.00
C GLY A 161 7.08 -9.93 -28.01
N TYR A 162 7.01 -9.25 -26.87
CA TYR A 162 5.83 -9.26 -25.99
C TYR A 162 4.89 -8.08 -26.31
N ASP A 163 3.66 -8.13 -25.80
CA ASP A 163 2.68 -7.05 -25.94
C ASP A 163 2.85 -5.95 -24.87
N ASP A 164 2.04 -4.90 -25.00
CA ASP A 164 2.06 -3.75 -24.10
C ASP A 164 1.65 -4.13 -22.67
N ILE A 165 0.76 -5.12 -22.54
CA ILE A 165 0.26 -5.57 -21.24
C ILE A 165 1.38 -6.20 -20.43
N VAL A 166 2.27 -6.98 -21.04
CA VAL A 166 3.48 -7.47 -20.34
C VAL A 166 4.33 -6.30 -19.85
N GLY A 167 4.52 -5.26 -20.67
CA GLY A 167 5.23 -4.04 -20.29
C GLY A 167 4.66 -3.35 -19.07
N VAL A 168 3.34 -3.12 -19.07
CA VAL A 168 2.60 -2.53 -17.95
C VAL A 168 2.67 -3.43 -16.72
N ALA A 169 2.43 -4.73 -16.89
CA ALA A 169 2.35 -5.70 -15.81
C ALA A 169 3.68 -5.88 -15.07
N MET A 170 4.82 -5.86 -15.79
CA MET A 170 6.15 -5.95 -15.16
C MET A 170 6.37 -4.82 -14.14
N MET A 171 5.93 -3.60 -14.46
CA MET A 171 6.18 -2.44 -13.61
C MET A 171 5.14 -2.31 -12.51
N SER A 172 3.87 -2.26 -12.89
CA SER A 172 2.74 -2.07 -11.97
C SER A 172 2.62 -3.22 -10.96
N THR A 173 2.60 -4.47 -11.44
CA THR A 173 2.49 -5.65 -10.57
C THR A 173 3.73 -5.83 -9.70
N GLY A 174 4.92 -5.56 -10.26
CA GLY A 174 6.17 -5.61 -9.49
C GLY A 174 6.13 -4.70 -8.27
N ALA A 175 5.82 -3.41 -8.50
CA ALA A 175 5.69 -2.43 -7.42
C ALA A 175 4.57 -2.76 -6.44
N ALA A 176 3.38 -3.16 -6.92
CA ALA A 176 2.25 -3.50 -6.07
C ALA A 176 2.56 -4.66 -5.11
N ILE A 177 3.31 -5.68 -5.55
CA ILE A 177 3.69 -6.81 -4.69
C ILE A 177 4.75 -6.43 -3.68
N GLY A 178 5.70 -5.58 -4.09
CA GLY A 178 6.61 -4.94 -3.15
C GLY A 178 5.83 -4.23 -2.05
N PHE A 179 4.88 -3.38 -2.43
CA PHE A 179 4.04 -2.64 -1.51
C PHE A 179 3.27 -3.57 -0.55
N CYS A 180 2.66 -4.64 -1.07
CA CYS A 180 1.97 -5.66 -0.26
C CYS A 180 2.92 -6.38 0.72
N GLY A 181 4.16 -6.65 0.32
CA GLY A 181 5.18 -7.26 1.17
C GLY A 181 5.64 -6.34 2.30
N GLY A 182 5.77 -5.04 2.01
CA GLY A 182 5.93 -3.95 2.98
C GLY A 182 7.07 -4.11 4.00
N MET A 183 8.05 -4.98 3.74
CA MET A 183 9.00 -5.50 4.74
C MET A 183 9.73 -4.40 5.52
N ILE A 184 10.07 -3.31 4.84
CA ILE A 184 10.75 -2.15 5.41
C ILE A 184 10.03 -0.84 5.08
N ASN A 185 8.75 -0.92 4.68
CA ASN A 185 7.97 0.24 4.24
C ASN A 185 7.50 1.05 5.47
N PRO A 186 7.97 2.31 5.63
CA PRO A 186 7.63 3.11 6.79
C PRO A 186 6.17 3.59 6.77
N PHE A 187 5.56 3.68 5.59
CA PHE A 187 4.20 4.16 5.39
C PHE A 187 3.13 3.09 5.67
N THR A 188 3.50 1.82 5.68
CA THR A 188 2.56 0.70 5.93
C THR A 188 2.91 -0.04 7.22
N VAL A 189 3.93 -0.89 7.20
CA VAL A 189 4.30 -1.74 8.33
C VAL A 189 4.84 -0.92 9.49
N GLY A 190 5.60 0.14 9.21
CA GLY A 190 6.10 1.05 10.25
C GLY A 190 4.97 1.68 11.08
N VAL A 191 3.96 2.24 10.41
CA VAL A 191 2.76 2.79 11.06
C VAL A 191 2.03 1.72 11.87
N ALA A 192 1.77 0.55 11.27
CA ALA A 192 1.02 -0.52 11.92
C ALA A 192 1.74 -1.06 13.16
N GLN A 193 3.07 -1.18 13.13
CA GLN A 193 3.87 -1.64 14.27
C GLN A 193 3.88 -0.66 15.42
N GLY A 194 3.99 0.64 15.14
CA GLY A 194 3.92 1.64 16.20
C GLY A 194 2.55 1.70 16.87
N ILE A 195 1.45 1.57 16.11
CA ILE A 195 0.09 1.46 16.68
C ILE A 195 -0.05 0.19 17.55
N ALA A 196 0.58 -0.91 17.13
CA ALA A 196 0.51 -2.19 17.84
C ALA A 196 1.56 -2.35 18.95
N GLU A 197 2.33 -1.31 19.26
CA GLU A 197 3.44 -1.33 20.25
C GLU A 197 4.46 -2.46 19.96
N LEU A 198 4.69 -2.77 18.69
CA LEU A 198 5.65 -3.77 18.25
C LEU A 198 6.98 -3.12 17.90
N PRO A 199 8.13 -3.78 18.18
CA PRO A 199 9.42 -3.32 17.68
C PRO A 199 9.38 -3.17 16.15
N LEU A 200 9.97 -2.10 15.64
CA LEU A 200 10.07 -1.87 14.20
C LEU A 200 10.78 -3.05 13.51
N PHE A 201 10.27 -3.44 12.34
CA PHE A 201 10.73 -4.59 11.56
C PHE A 201 10.61 -5.94 12.28
N SER A 202 9.93 -6.03 13.43
CA SER A 202 9.57 -7.31 14.05
C SER A 202 8.77 -8.19 13.07
N GLY A 203 9.15 -9.46 12.95
CA GLY A 203 8.53 -10.38 11.98
C GLY A 203 8.94 -10.12 10.52
N ILE A 204 10.07 -9.44 10.27
CA ILE A 204 10.59 -9.24 8.91
C ILE A 204 10.80 -10.56 8.17
N GLY A 205 11.27 -11.61 8.84
CA GLY A 205 11.46 -12.94 8.23
C GLY A 205 10.16 -13.52 7.66
N PHE A 206 9.06 -13.44 8.42
CA PHE A 206 7.74 -13.86 7.94
C PHE A 206 7.29 -13.05 6.73
N ARG A 207 7.50 -11.72 6.75
CA ARG A 207 7.16 -10.84 5.62
C ARG A 207 8.02 -11.12 4.40
N ILE A 208 9.30 -11.42 4.56
CA ILE A 208 10.20 -11.86 3.48
C ILE A 208 9.64 -13.13 2.83
N VAL A 209 9.27 -14.13 3.64
CA VAL A 209 8.70 -15.37 3.10
C VAL A 209 7.41 -15.10 2.35
N GLY A 210 6.47 -14.35 2.94
CA GLY A 210 5.21 -13.99 2.28
C GLY A 210 5.41 -13.20 0.99
N TYR A 211 6.32 -12.21 1.01
CA TYR A 211 6.72 -11.44 -0.15
C TYR A 211 7.29 -12.34 -1.24
N VAL A 212 8.23 -13.23 -0.92
CA VAL A 212 8.85 -14.14 -1.90
C VAL A 212 7.80 -15.04 -2.53
N VAL A 213 6.86 -15.58 -1.76
CA VAL A 213 5.76 -16.41 -2.28
C VAL A 213 4.89 -15.61 -3.25
N LEU A 214 4.42 -14.42 -2.84
CA LEU A 214 3.59 -13.56 -3.69
C LEU A 214 4.33 -13.13 -4.97
N TYR A 215 5.61 -12.79 -4.83
CA TYR A 215 6.48 -12.42 -5.93
C TYR A 215 6.63 -13.56 -6.94
N ILE A 216 6.92 -14.80 -6.48
CA ILE A 216 7.03 -15.96 -7.36
C ILE A 216 5.70 -16.22 -8.09
N ILE A 217 4.57 -16.17 -7.39
CA ILE A 217 3.24 -16.39 -7.99
C ILE A 217 2.98 -15.38 -9.10
N ALA A 218 3.26 -14.11 -8.85
CA ALA A 218 3.00 -13.07 -9.84
C ALA A 218 3.97 -13.09 -11.01
N VAL A 219 5.26 -13.34 -10.77
CA VAL A 219 6.21 -13.55 -11.85
C VAL A 219 5.77 -14.73 -12.71
N ALA A 220 5.36 -15.85 -12.11
CA ALA A 220 4.85 -17.00 -12.84
C ALA A 220 3.59 -16.67 -13.65
N TYR A 221 2.68 -15.86 -13.09
CA TYR A 221 1.47 -15.40 -13.77
C TYR A 221 1.79 -14.52 -14.99
N VAL A 222 2.66 -13.51 -14.82
CA VAL A 222 3.07 -12.61 -15.90
C VAL A 222 3.87 -13.36 -16.96
N MET A 223 4.79 -14.25 -16.57
CA MET A 223 5.53 -15.10 -17.51
C MET A 223 4.61 -16.04 -18.28
N ARG A 224 3.59 -16.62 -17.63
CA ARG A 224 2.60 -17.47 -18.31
C ARG A 224 1.85 -16.68 -19.39
N TYR A 225 1.42 -15.47 -19.08
CA TYR A 225 0.77 -14.58 -20.05
C TYR A 225 1.72 -14.20 -21.19
N ALA A 226 2.94 -13.75 -20.87
CA ALA A 226 3.95 -13.35 -21.84
C ALA A 226 4.31 -14.48 -22.81
N ASN A 227 4.48 -15.70 -22.31
CA ASN A 227 4.74 -16.89 -23.14
C ASN A 227 3.56 -17.22 -24.06
N LYS A 228 2.31 -17.03 -23.58
CA LYS A 228 1.11 -17.25 -24.39
C LYS A 228 1.03 -16.25 -25.55
N VAL A 229 1.24 -14.97 -25.28
CA VAL A 229 1.24 -13.89 -26.29
C VAL A 229 2.35 -14.09 -27.31
N LYS A 230 3.54 -14.50 -26.85
CA LYS A 230 4.68 -14.75 -27.74
C LYS A 230 4.50 -15.98 -28.64
N ALA A 231 3.79 -17.00 -28.15
CA ALA A 231 3.50 -18.20 -28.93
C ALA A 231 2.37 -17.99 -29.97
N ASP A 232 1.34 -17.21 -29.63
CA ASP A 232 0.26 -16.85 -30.56
C ASP A 232 -0.13 -15.38 -30.34
N PRO A 233 0.23 -14.47 -31.26
CA PRO A 233 -0.10 -13.04 -31.15
C PRO A 233 -1.61 -12.76 -31.01
N ARG A 234 -2.50 -13.67 -31.45
CA ARG A 234 -3.96 -13.53 -31.26
C ARG A 234 -4.40 -13.70 -29.81
N SER A 235 -3.51 -14.21 -28.95
CA SER A 235 -3.73 -14.29 -27.51
C SER A 235 -3.46 -12.98 -26.78
N SER A 236 -2.93 -11.96 -27.49
CA SER A 236 -2.85 -10.59 -26.99
C SER A 236 -4.26 -10.07 -26.67
N LEU A 237 -4.40 -9.37 -25.55
CA LEU A 237 -5.65 -8.69 -25.19
C LEU A 237 -5.74 -7.27 -25.77
N VAL A 238 -4.71 -6.85 -26.52
CA VAL A 238 -4.56 -5.55 -27.20
C VAL A 238 -4.12 -5.72 -28.64
#